data_AF-A0A3D4AS46-F1
#
_entry.id   AF-A0A3D4AS46-F1
#
_cell.length_a   1.000
_cell.length_b   1.000
_cell.length_c   1.000
_cell.angle_alpha   90.00
_cell.angle_beta   90.00
_cell.angle_gamma   90.00
#
_symmetry.space_group_name_H-M   'P 1'
#
loop_
_entity.id
_entity.type
_entity.pdbx_description
1 polymer ?
#
loop_
_entity_poly.entity_id
_entity_poly.type
_entity_poly.pdbx_seq_one_letter_code
_entity_poly.pdbx_strand_id
1 'polypeptide(L)'
;AFGEYLFSHLKARHPAIVDSFNSFADLIISIDKVIHVEVAKLYHEPNLPEIDAQIIEDGFILMRYNSKRQLCMCAEGLIFGAAAHYGVDAKLNHAQCMHDGFDSCLIEIKYETPHG
;
A
#
# COMPACT_ATOMS: atom_id res chain seq x y z
N ALA A 1 3.35 13.15 -5.87
CA ALA A 1 1.89 13.46 -6.01
C ALA A 1 1.17 13.45 -4.65
N PHE A 2 -0.17 13.59 -4.56
CA PHE A 2 -0.91 13.69 -3.27
C PHE A 2 -0.68 12.49 -2.33
N GLY A 3 -0.65 11.25 -2.86
CA GLY A 3 -0.44 10.07 -2.01
C GLY A 3 0.96 9.96 -1.39
N GLU A 4 2.01 10.42 -2.08
CA GLU A 4 3.37 10.51 -1.50
C GLU A 4 3.42 11.50 -0.34
N TYR A 5 2.74 12.65 -0.50
CA TYR A 5 2.60 13.64 0.57
C TYR A 5 1.83 13.05 1.76
N LEU A 6 0.72 12.34 1.49
CA LEU A 6 -0.06 11.67 2.52
C LEU A 6 0.75 10.60 3.27
N PHE A 7 1.54 9.79 2.55
CA PHE A 7 2.42 8.80 3.18
C PHE A 7 3.40 9.46 4.15
N SER A 8 4.06 10.54 3.71
CA SER A 8 4.99 11.31 4.54
C SER A 8 4.31 11.86 5.80
N HIS A 9 3.08 12.35 5.68
CA HIS A 9 2.28 12.82 6.82
C HIS A 9 1.91 11.68 7.79
N LEU A 10 1.49 10.53 7.27
CA LEU A 10 1.14 9.36 8.08
C LEU A 10 2.35 8.83 8.84
N LYS A 11 3.52 8.72 8.18
CA LYS A 11 4.77 8.35 8.82
C LYS A 11 5.14 9.31 9.95
N ALA A 12 5.05 10.62 9.71
CA ALA A 12 5.37 11.62 10.74
C ALA A 12 4.45 11.54 11.96
N ARG A 13 3.18 11.16 11.75
CA ARG A 13 2.18 11.04 12.83
C ARG A 13 2.29 9.71 13.58
N HIS A 14 2.62 8.63 12.88
CA HIS A 14 2.67 7.26 13.40
C HIS A 14 3.99 6.56 13.07
N PRO A 15 5.15 7.13 13.48
CA PRO A 15 6.46 6.63 13.04
C PRO A 15 6.71 5.19 13.47
N ALA A 16 6.29 4.83 14.69
CA ALA A 16 6.46 3.48 15.23
C ALA A 16 5.80 2.37 14.40
N ILE A 17 4.74 2.68 13.64
CA ILE A 17 4.11 1.69 12.74
C ILE A 17 5.03 1.47 11.52
N VAL A 18 5.44 2.55 10.86
CA VAL A 18 6.24 2.45 9.63
C VAL A 18 7.65 1.92 9.92
N ASP A 19 8.25 2.38 11.01
CA ASP A 19 9.60 1.97 11.43
C ASP A 19 9.67 0.51 11.91
N SER A 20 8.53 -0.17 12.05
CA SER A 20 8.48 -1.61 12.37
C SER A 20 8.76 -2.54 11.19
N PHE A 21 8.80 -2.00 9.96
CA PHE A 21 9.02 -2.76 8.73
C PHE A 21 10.41 -2.49 8.14
N ASN A 22 11.14 -3.56 7.85
CA ASN A 22 12.53 -3.49 7.39
C ASN A 22 12.67 -3.26 5.87
N SER A 23 11.62 -3.50 5.10
CA SER A 23 11.64 -3.38 3.65
C SER A 23 10.30 -2.86 3.10
N PHE A 24 10.34 -2.34 1.86
CA PHE A 24 9.15 -1.96 1.10
C PHE A 24 8.16 -3.13 0.98
N ALA A 25 8.65 -4.32 0.64
CA ALA A 25 7.82 -5.51 0.50
C ALA A 25 7.11 -5.88 1.80
N ASP A 26 7.85 -5.88 2.92
CA ASP A 26 7.30 -6.18 4.26
C ASP A 26 6.18 -5.23 4.64
N LEU A 27 6.35 -3.92 4.36
CA LEU A 27 5.32 -2.92 4.62
C LEU A 27 4.06 -3.22 3.80
N ILE A 28 4.22 -3.44 2.48
CA ILE A 28 3.09 -3.61 1.55
C ILE A 28 2.25 -4.85 1.91
N ILE A 29 2.87 -6.00 2.18
CA ILE A 29 2.14 -7.22 2.53
C ILE A 29 1.50 -7.15 3.94
N SER A 30 1.93 -6.21 4.76
CA SER A 30 1.46 -6.04 6.14
C SER A 30 0.38 -4.97 6.30
N ILE A 31 -0.03 -4.29 5.22
CA ILE A 31 -0.99 -3.18 5.30
C ILE A 31 -2.27 -3.59 6.04
N ASP A 32 -2.93 -4.66 5.60
CA ASP A 32 -4.23 -5.03 6.17
C ASP A 32 -4.09 -5.69 7.55
N LYS A 33 -3.11 -6.59 7.70
CA LYS A 33 -2.92 -7.40 8.91
C LYS A 33 -2.32 -6.64 10.09
N VAL A 34 -1.55 -5.58 9.82
CA VAL A 34 -0.83 -4.81 10.85
C VAL A 34 -1.27 -3.35 10.82
N ILE A 35 -1.06 -2.65 9.70
CA ILE A 35 -1.24 -1.19 9.66
C ILE A 35 -2.71 -0.82 9.90
N HIS A 36 -3.66 -1.44 9.19
CA HIS A 36 -5.08 -1.18 9.37
C HIS A 36 -5.61 -1.63 10.74
N VAL A 37 -5.06 -2.71 11.31
CA VAL A 37 -5.39 -3.15 12.67
C VAL A 37 -4.92 -2.12 13.70
N GLU A 38 -3.70 -1.61 13.59
CA GLU A 38 -3.19 -0.57 14.49
C GLU A 38 -3.97 0.74 14.33
N VAL A 39 -4.30 1.14 13.10
CA VAL A 39 -5.16 2.30 12.85
C VAL A 39 -6.55 2.11 13.46
N ALA A 40 -7.14 0.92 13.39
CA ALA A 40 -8.44 0.63 14.00
C ALA A 40 -8.47 0.70 15.52
N LYS A 41 -7.33 0.54 16.19
CA LYS A 41 -7.22 0.77 17.63
C LYS A 41 -7.17 2.25 18.00
N LEU A 42 -6.70 3.11 17.10
CA LEU A 42 -6.46 4.53 17.35
C LEU A 42 -7.67 5.41 17.03
N TYR A 43 -8.58 4.94 16.19
CA TYR A 43 -9.72 5.72 15.69
C TYR A 43 -11.03 4.97 15.88
N HIS A 44 -12.11 5.71 16.20
CA HIS A 44 -13.45 5.13 16.28
C HIS A 44 -14.01 4.95 14.86
N GLU A 45 -14.39 3.72 14.52
CA GLU A 45 -15.00 3.33 13.24
C GLU A 45 -14.26 3.84 11.99
N PRO A 46 -12.98 3.48 11.78
CA PRO A 46 -12.29 3.91 10.59
C PRO A 46 -12.88 3.20 9.37
N ASN A 47 -13.34 3.98 8.39
CA ASN A 47 -13.63 3.46 7.07
C ASN A 47 -12.30 3.11 6.40
N LEU A 48 -11.87 1.86 6.45
CA LEU A 48 -10.64 1.36 5.82
C LEU A 48 -10.98 0.53 4.57
N PRO A 49 -10.11 0.51 3.55
CA PRO A 49 -10.25 -0.46 2.46
C PRO A 49 -9.81 -1.84 2.94
N GLU A 50 -10.35 -2.89 2.31
CA GLU A 50 -9.80 -4.24 2.43
C GLU A 50 -8.63 -4.36 1.45
N ILE A 51 -7.47 -4.78 1.94
CA ILE A 51 -6.26 -4.98 1.13
C ILE A 51 -5.76 -6.42 1.32
N ASP A 52 -5.40 -7.07 0.22
CA ASP A 52 -4.74 -8.37 0.24
C ASP A 52 -3.57 -8.32 -0.72
N ALA A 53 -2.35 -8.37 -0.18
CA ALA A 53 -1.12 -8.26 -0.94
C ALA A 53 -0.26 -9.50 -0.73
N GLN A 54 0.23 -10.05 -1.84
CA GLN A 54 1.01 -11.29 -1.86
C GLN A 54 2.25 -11.09 -2.72
N ILE A 55 3.41 -11.53 -2.23
CA ILE A 55 4.63 -11.62 -3.03
C ILE A 55 4.44 -12.80 -3.99
N ILE A 56 4.41 -12.52 -5.29
CA ILE A 56 4.31 -13.55 -6.33
C ILE A 56 5.70 -14.12 -6.62
N GLU A 57 6.70 -13.23 -6.68
CA GLU A 57 8.12 -13.53 -6.82
C GLU A 57 8.95 -12.34 -6.33
N ASP A 58 10.27 -12.48 -6.27
CA ASP A 58 11.15 -11.39 -5.86
C ASP A 58 10.96 -10.17 -6.77
N GLY A 59 10.71 -9.00 -6.18
CA GLY A 59 10.44 -7.77 -6.93
C GLY A 59 9.03 -7.66 -7.53
N PHE A 60 8.11 -8.58 -7.21
CA PHE A 60 6.73 -8.53 -7.69
C PHE A 60 5.69 -8.88 -6.61
N ILE A 61 4.81 -7.91 -6.33
CA ILE A 61 3.66 -8.07 -5.45
C ILE A 61 2.37 -7.91 -6.26
N LEU A 62 1.40 -8.78 -6.01
CA LEU A 62 0.03 -8.62 -6.47
C LEU A 62 -0.84 -8.14 -5.32
N MET A 63 -1.52 -7.01 -5.50
CA MET A 63 -2.40 -6.42 -4.50
C MET A 63 -3.85 -6.40 -5.00
N ARG A 64 -4.76 -7.02 -4.26
CA ARG A 64 -6.20 -6.78 -4.38
C ARG A 64 -6.59 -5.64 -3.44
N TYR A 65 -7.28 -4.64 -3.98
CA TYR A 65 -7.85 -3.53 -3.23
C TYR A 65 -9.37 -3.51 -3.39
N ASN A 66 -10.10 -3.42 -2.28
CA ASN A 66 -11.56 -3.31 -2.30
C ASN A 66 -12.03 -2.22 -1.32
N SER A 67 -12.82 -1.28 -1.81
CA SER A 67 -13.46 -0.27 -0.96
C SER A 67 -14.65 0.38 -1.64
N LYS A 68 -15.73 0.54 -0.88
CA LYS A 68 -16.90 1.34 -1.32
C LYS A 68 -16.55 2.78 -1.71
N ARG A 69 -15.41 3.31 -1.25
CA ARG A 69 -14.95 4.67 -1.58
C ARG A 69 -14.16 4.75 -2.89
N GLN A 70 -13.76 3.62 -3.47
CA GLN A 70 -13.02 3.53 -4.74
C GLN A 70 -11.78 4.45 -4.82
N LEU A 71 -11.03 4.56 -3.72
CA LEU A 71 -9.83 5.40 -3.60
C LEU A 71 -8.55 4.65 -4.04
N CYS A 72 -8.64 3.80 -5.06
CA CYS A 72 -7.51 3.01 -5.55
C CYS A 72 -6.34 3.88 -6.05
N MET A 73 -6.62 5.02 -6.70
CA MET A 73 -5.58 5.98 -7.09
C MET A 73 -4.87 6.61 -5.88
N CYS A 74 -5.56 6.74 -4.74
CA CYS A 74 -4.92 7.19 -3.50
C CYS A 74 -4.01 6.08 -2.93
N ALA A 75 -4.46 4.82 -3.00
CA ALA A 75 -3.65 3.67 -2.62
C ALA A 75 -2.37 3.58 -3.46
N GLU A 76 -2.45 3.77 -4.78
CA GLU A 76 -1.27 3.85 -5.66
C GLU A 76 -0.29 4.95 -5.21
N GLY A 77 -0.81 6.15 -4.93
CA GLY A 77 0.03 7.24 -4.45
C GLY A 77 0.71 6.94 -3.10
N LEU A 78 0.04 6.21 -2.20
CA LEU A 78 0.62 5.74 -0.95
C LEU A 78 1.71 4.68 -1.18
N ILE A 79 1.53 3.78 -2.16
CA ILE A 79 2.53 2.79 -2.54
C ILE A 79 3.78 3.49 -3.09
N PHE A 80 3.63 4.50 -3.94
CA PHE A 80 4.77 5.32 -4.40
C PHE A 80 5.45 6.07 -3.25
N GLY A 81 4.68 6.60 -2.29
CA GLY A 81 5.21 7.21 -1.08
C GLY A 81 6.04 6.24 -0.23
N ALA A 82 5.57 4.99 -0.08
CA ALA A 82 6.30 3.93 0.60
C ALA A 82 7.57 3.56 -0.17
N ALA A 83 7.51 3.41 -1.49
CA ALA A 83 8.67 3.12 -2.33
C ALA A 83 9.75 4.20 -2.18
N ALA A 84 9.37 5.48 -2.23
CA ALA A 84 10.26 6.61 -1.99
C ALA A 84 10.87 6.59 -0.58
N HIS A 85 10.10 6.19 0.44
CA HIS A 85 10.61 6.07 1.80
C HIS A 85 11.74 5.03 1.92
N TYR A 86 11.62 3.89 1.24
CA TYR A 86 12.63 2.84 1.23
C TYR A 86 13.71 3.01 0.16
N GLY A 87 13.62 4.08 -0.66
CA GLY A 87 14.56 4.31 -1.76
C GLY A 87 14.47 3.27 -2.89
N VAL A 88 13.27 2.70 -3.09
CA VAL A 88 12.99 1.67 -4.09
C VAL A 88 12.32 2.29 -5.30
N ASP A 89 12.75 1.94 -6.51
CA ASP A 89 12.00 2.24 -7.74
C ASP A 89 10.87 1.22 -7.92
N ALA A 90 9.63 1.70 -7.95
CA ALA A 90 8.43 0.88 -8.08
C ALA A 90 7.62 1.32 -9.30
N LYS A 91 7.05 0.33 -10.01
CA LYS A 91 6.16 0.50 -11.15
C LYS A 91 4.86 -0.22 -10.88
N LEU A 92 3.76 0.50 -11.08
CA LEU A 92 2.42 -0.02 -10.87
C LEU A 92 1.75 -0.28 -12.22
N ASN A 93 1.08 -1.42 -12.33
CA ASN A 93 0.13 -1.70 -13.40
C ASN A 93 -1.23 -2.01 -12.78
N HIS A 94 -2.22 -1.16 -13.03
CA HIS A 94 -3.57 -1.31 -12.50
C HIS A 94 -4.39 -2.18 -13.46
N ALA A 95 -4.25 -3.50 -13.33
CA ALA A 95 -4.77 -4.48 -14.27
C ALA A 95 -6.31 -4.60 -14.26
N GLN A 96 -6.96 -4.34 -13.13
CA GLN A 96 -8.43 -4.31 -12.99
C GLN A 96 -8.82 -3.18 -12.06
N CYS A 97 -9.86 -2.41 -12.38
CA CYS A 97 -10.25 -1.25 -11.57
C CYS A 97 -11.75 -1.23 -11.26
N MET A 98 -12.11 -0.84 -10.04
CA MET A 98 -13.51 -0.65 -9.65
C MET A 98 -14.20 0.47 -10.44
N HIS A 99 -13.45 1.42 -11.00
CA HIS A 99 -13.99 2.46 -11.88
C HIS A 99 -14.36 1.94 -13.28
N ASP A 100 -13.86 0.76 -13.65
CA ASP A 100 -14.18 0.08 -14.91
C ASP A 100 -15.29 -0.99 -14.73
N GLY A 101 -15.93 -1.03 -13.56
CA GLY A 101 -17.04 -1.93 -13.27
C GLY A 101 -16.65 -3.27 -12.62
N PHE A 102 -15.39 -3.46 -12.24
CA PHE A 102 -14.97 -4.64 -11.47
C PHE A 102 -15.35 -4.51 -9.98
N ASP A 103 -15.57 -5.64 -9.31
CA ASP A 103 -15.90 -5.66 -7.87
C ASP A 103 -14.73 -5.25 -6.97
N SER A 104 -13.49 -5.39 -7.46
CA SER A 104 -12.28 -4.98 -6.76
C SER A 104 -11.21 -4.54 -7.75
N CYS A 105 -10.22 -3.82 -7.27
CA CYS A 105 -9.04 -3.46 -8.04
C CYS A 105 -7.97 -4.53 -7.91
N LEU A 106 -7.23 -4.78 -8.98
CA LEU A 106 -6.04 -5.61 -9.01
C LEU A 106 -4.86 -4.75 -9.47
N ILE A 107 -3.89 -4.56 -8.57
CA ILE A 107 -2.72 -3.72 -8.78
C ILE A 107 -1.48 -4.61 -8.73
N GLU A 108 -0.75 -4.64 -9.83
CA GLU A 108 0.55 -5.28 -9.94
C GLU A 108 1.62 -4.26 -9.54
N ILE A 109 2.45 -4.62 -8.57
CA ILE A 109 3.51 -3.77 -8.01
C ILE A 109 4.85 -4.44 -8.34
N LYS A 110 5.57 -3.91 -9.31
CA LYS A 110 6.93 -4.35 -9.65
C LYS A 110 7.93 -3.39 -9.06
N TYR A 111 8.99 -3.88 -8.44
CA TYR A 111 9.99 -3.04 -7.78
C TYR A 111 11.38 -3.63 -7.87
N GLU A 112 12.40 -2.76 -7.85
CA GLU A 112 13.79 -3.22 -7.82
C GLU A 112 14.11 -3.85 -6.46
N THR A 113 14.62 -5.07 -6.47
CA THR A 113 15.18 -5.70 -5.29
C THR A 113 16.67 -5.38 -5.24
N PRO A 114 17.21 -4.94 -4.09
CA PRO A 114 18.64 -4.82 -3.94
C PRO A 114 19.27 -6.19 -4.21
N HIS A 115 19.90 -6.34 -5.37
CA HIS A 115 20.69 -7.52 -5.66
C HIS A 115 21.82 -7.57 -4.62
N GLY A 116 21.90 -8.67 -3.88
CA GLY A 116 23.11 -9.02 -3.13
C GLY A 116 24.30 -9.22 -4.06
#